data_AF-A0A8S2PD66-F1
#
_entry.id   AF-A0A8S2PD66-F1
#
_cell.length_a   1.000
_cell.length_b   1.000
_cell.length_c   1.000
_cell.angle_alpha   90.00
_cell.angle_beta   90.00
_cell.angle_gamma   90.00
#
_symmetry.space_group_name_H-M   'P 1'
#
loop_
_entity.id
_entity.type
_entity.pdbx_description
1 polymer ?
#
loop_
_entity_poly.entity_id
_entity_poly.type
_entity_poly.pdbx_seq_one_letter_code
_entity_poly.pdbx_strand_id
1 'polypeptide(L)'
;MAQSRFADIDSSSAKKLAPIYGYFTQPLVSLEKSLEPLVPRIDQLTRFIKVAKQNCHFPNEHNLTKEESAAVYLYTMEWGEGSFYRVLNGALRNEDRLALKPWFSFLKLFDTAINKLPLVKRPLWRGVEQDISVCFKKGLELTWWSVNSCSLDVNVIKDFLGDN
;
A
#
# COMPACT_ATOMS: atom_id res chain seq x y z
N MET A 1 -24.81 12.19 -5.84
CA MET A 1 -24.56 11.62 -4.49
C MET A 1 -23.07 11.41 -4.39
N ALA A 2 -22.37 12.22 -3.60
CA ALA A 2 -20.93 12.06 -3.40
C ALA A 2 -20.71 10.76 -2.61
N GLN A 3 -20.12 9.75 -3.26
CA GLN A 3 -19.64 8.57 -2.56
C GLN A 3 -18.49 9.03 -1.67
N SER A 4 -18.73 9.01 -0.35
CA SER A 4 -17.73 9.16 0.69
C SER A 4 -16.54 8.27 0.36
N ARG A 5 -15.33 8.84 0.26
CA ARG A 5 -14.16 8.05 -0.09
C ARG A 5 -13.92 7.08 1.08
N PHE A 6 -13.63 5.83 0.74
CA PHE A 6 -13.43 4.78 1.73
C PHE A 6 -12.27 5.19 2.64
N ALA A 7 -12.55 5.49 3.91
CA ALA A 7 -11.51 5.84 4.86
C ALA A 7 -10.46 4.72 4.91
N ASP A 8 -9.20 5.13 4.77
CA ASP A 8 -8.02 4.27 4.92
C ASP A 8 -7.76 3.85 6.37
N ILE A 9 -8.74 4.06 7.26
CA ILE A 9 -8.77 3.62 8.64
C ILE A 9 -10.20 3.16 8.90
N ASP A 10 -10.38 1.84 8.90
CA ASP A 10 -11.59 1.29 9.49
C ASP A 10 -11.54 1.60 10.99
N SER A 11 -12.60 2.20 11.52
CA SER A 11 -12.86 2.32 12.96
C SER A 11 -12.73 0.98 13.71
N SER A 12 -12.71 -0.14 12.97
CA SER A 12 -12.36 -1.49 13.41
C SER A 12 -10.86 -1.75 13.62
N SER A 13 -9.97 -0.75 13.62
CA SER A 13 -8.53 -0.88 13.93
C SER A 13 -8.19 -1.57 15.26
N ALA A 14 -9.20 -1.85 16.09
CA ALA A 14 -9.12 -2.69 17.28
C ALA A 14 -9.13 -4.22 17.00
N LYS A 15 -9.50 -4.67 15.79
CA LYS A 15 -9.58 -6.11 15.47
C LYS A 15 -8.18 -6.70 15.25
N LYS A 16 -7.82 -7.64 16.12
CA LYS A 16 -6.61 -8.45 16.01
C LYS A 16 -6.83 -9.54 14.96
N LEU A 17 -6.34 -9.31 13.75
CA LEU A 17 -6.32 -10.30 12.69
C LEU A 17 -5.04 -11.15 12.78
N ALA A 18 -5.00 -12.28 12.08
CA ALA A 18 -3.78 -13.08 12.01
C ALA A 18 -2.72 -12.37 11.13
N PRO A 19 -1.43 -12.42 11.52
CA PRO A 19 -0.34 -11.92 10.68
C PRO A 19 -0.23 -12.66 9.35
N ILE A 20 0.32 -11.98 8.34
CA ILE A 20 0.40 -12.48 6.97
C ILE A 20 1.82 -13.02 6.73
N TYR A 21 2.08 -14.28 7.08
CA TYR A 21 3.41 -14.88 6.92
C TYR A 21 3.64 -15.53 5.54
N GLY A 22 2.57 -15.80 4.79
CA GLY A 22 2.64 -16.63 3.57
C GLY A 22 3.45 -16.03 2.42
N TYR A 23 3.78 -14.74 2.48
CA TYR A 23 4.62 -14.10 1.47
C TYR A 23 6.12 -14.30 1.71
N PHE A 24 6.56 -14.59 2.95
CA PHE A 24 7.99 -14.70 3.29
C PHE A 24 8.73 -15.76 2.47
N THR A 25 8.06 -16.88 2.19
CA THR A 25 8.59 -18.03 1.46
C THR A 25 8.39 -17.96 -0.04
N GLN A 26 7.74 -16.90 -0.56
CA GLN A 26 7.58 -16.74 -2.01
C GLN A 26 8.93 -16.44 -2.67
N PRO A 27 9.18 -16.96 -3.88
CA PRO A 27 10.33 -16.56 -4.67
C PRO A 27 10.19 -15.10 -5.11
N LEU A 28 11.32 -14.42 -5.25
CA LEU A 28 11.36 -13.13 -5.95
C LEU A 28 11.15 -13.36 -7.45
N VAL A 29 10.20 -12.63 -8.01
CA VAL A 29 9.82 -12.70 -9.43
C VAL A 29 9.65 -11.29 -9.99
N SER A 30 9.47 -11.16 -11.31
CA SER A 30 9.21 -9.85 -11.93
C SER A 30 7.89 -9.25 -11.45
N LEU A 31 7.73 -7.93 -11.59
CA LEU A 31 6.50 -7.23 -11.23
C LEU A 31 5.29 -7.82 -11.97
N GLU A 32 5.41 -8.08 -13.28
CA GLU A 32 4.36 -8.72 -14.08
C GLU A 32 3.96 -10.09 -13.51
N LYS A 33 4.95 -10.93 -13.21
CA LYS A 33 4.68 -12.29 -12.70
C LYS A 33 4.07 -12.25 -11.31
N SER A 34 4.49 -11.30 -10.48
CA SER A 34 3.97 -11.12 -9.12
C SER A 34 2.49 -10.70 -9.08
N LEU A 35 2.00 -10.07 -10.15
CA LEU A 35 0.66 -9.50 -10.27
C LEU A 35 -0.24 -10.26 -11.24
N GLU A 36 0.27 -11.28 -11.92
CA GLU A 36 -0.49 -12.10 -12.89
C GLU A 36 -1.85 -12.58 -12.35
N PRO A 37 -1.99 -13.07 -11.10
CA PRO A 37 -3.29 -13.50 -10.55
C PRO A 37 -4.30 -12.35 -10.35
N LEU A 38 -3.82 -11.11 -10.32
CA LEU A 38 -4.59 -9.90 -10.01
C LEU A 38 -4.95 -9.10 -11.27
N VAL A 39 -4.27 -9.33 -12.40
CA VAL A 39 -4.55 -8.67 -13.69
C VAL A 39 -6.03 -8.74 -14.08
N PRO A 40 -6.76 -9.85 -13.93
CA PRO A 40 -8.18 -9.91 -14.28
C PRO A 40 -9.09 -9.15 -13.30
N ARG A 41 -8.59 -8.75 -12.12
CA ARG A 41 -9.38 -8.19 -11.01
C ARG A 41 -9.21 -6.69 -10.83
N ILE A 42 -8.14 -6.13 -11.38
CA ILE A 42 -7.79 -4.71 -11.22
C ILE A 42 -7.76 -4.08 -12.61
N ASP A 43 -8.68 -3.15 -12.84
CA ASP A 43 -8.78 -2.46 -14.13
C ASP A 43 -7.45 -1.77 -14.49
N GLN A 44 -7.09 -1.86 -15.77
CA GLN A 44 -5.88 -1.28 -16.34
C GLN A 44 -4.54 -1.69 -15.68
N LEU A 45 -4.51 -2.71 -14.81
CA LEU A 45 -3.29 -3.09 -14.09
C LEU A 45 -2.10 -3.35 -15.03
N THR A 46 -2.31 -4.06 -16.13
CA THR A 46 -1.26 -4.33 -17.13
C THR A 46 -0.67 -3.05 -17.73
N ARG A 47 -1.50 -2.02 -17.94
CA ARG A 47 -1.04 -0.71 -18.43
C ARG A 47 -0.17 -0.04 -17.36
N PHE A 48 -0.64 -0.01 -16.12
CA PHE A 48 0.08 0.67 -15.04
C PHE A 48 1.36 -0.05 -14.61
N ILE A 49 1.44 -1.38 -14.74
CA ILE A 49 2.70 -2.12 -14.59
C ILE A 49 3.74 -1.62 -15.60
N LYS A 50 3.35 -1.44 -16.87
CA LYS A 50 4.26 -0.91 -17.91
C LYS A 50 4.70 0.52 -17.58
N VAL A 51 3.76 1.38 -17.19
CA VAL A 51 4.06 2.77 -16.79
C VAL A 51 5.02 2.80 -15.60
N ALA A 52 4.79 1.96 -14.59
CA ALA A 52 5.68 1.86 -13.43
C ALA A 52 7.10 1.45 -13.83
N LYS A 53 7.25 0.43 -14.70
CA LYS A 53 8.58 0.00 -15.17
C LYS A 53 9.29 1.00 -16.06
N GLN A 54 8.55 1.89 -16.72
CA GLN A 54 9.10 2.94 -17.58
C GLN A 54 9.55 4.16 -16.77
N ASN A 55 8.83 4.50 -15.69
CA ASN A 55 9.01 5.75 -14.96
C ASN A 55 9.63 5.57 -13.56
N CYS A 56 9.79 4.33 -13.09
CA CYS A 56 10.45 4.08 -11.81
C CYS A 56 11.86 4.66 -11.79
N HIS A 57 12.30 5.10 -10.61
CA HIS A 57 13.65 5.62 -10.39
C HIS A 57 14.66 4.49 -10.50
N PHE A 58 15.29 4.34 -11.66
CA PHE A 58 16.31 3.34 -11.95
C PHE A 58 17.29 3.84 -13.01
N PRO A 59 18.62 3.71 -12.81
CA PRO A 59 19.27 3.20 -11.59
C PRO A 59 19.00 4.10 -10.37
N ASN A 60 19.08 3.53 -9.18
CA ASN A 60 18.88 4.24 -7.92
C ASN A 60 20.05 4.00 -6.97
N GLU A 61 20.18 4.89 -6.00
CA GLU A 61 21.20 4.95 -4.97
C GLU A 61 21.05 3.89 -3.87
N HIS A 62 19.96 3.11 -3.88
CA HIS A 62 19.59 2.17 -2.82
C HIS A 62 19.69 0.70 -3.25
N ASN A 63 20.30 0.43 -4.41
CA ASN A 63 20.47 -0.92 -4.95
C ASN A 63 19.14 -1.69 -5.13
N LEU A 64 18.04 -0.97 -5.39
CA LEU A 64 16.82 -1.61 -5.84
C LEU A 64 17.03 -2.07 -7.29
N THR A 65 16.62 -3.30 -7.56
CA THR A 65 16.42 -3.78 -8.93
C THR A 65 15.33 -2.97 -9.61
N LYS A 66 15.27 -3.03 -10.94
CA LYS A 66 14.21 -2.35 -11.70
C LYS A 66 12.81 -2.86 -11.32
N GLU A 67 12.67 -4.14 -11.00
CA GLU A 67 11.39 -4.73 -10.57
C GLU A 67 10.95 -4.22 -9.20
N GLU A 68 11.89 -4.09 -8.25
CA GLU A 68 11.64 -3.51 -6.92
C GLU A 68 11.27 -2.03 -7.00
N SER A 69 12.01 -1.24 -7.78
CA SER A 69 11.73 0.19 -7.97
C SER A 69 10.36 0.40 -8.65
N ALA A 70 10.02 -0.44 -9.64
CA ALA A 70 8.71 -0.41 -10.27
C ALA A 70 7.57 -0.84 -9.31
N ALA A 71 7.80 -1.79 -8.41
CA ALA A 71 6.81 -2.18 -7.40
C ALA A 71 6.48 -1.02 -6.44
N VAL A 72 7.51 -0.28 -5.99
CA VAL A 72 7.33 0.92 -5.16
C VAL A 72 6.61 2.01 -5.95
N TYR A 73 7.03 2.27 -7.19
CA TYR A 73 6.39 3.26 -8.05
C TYR A 73 4.91 2.95 -8.26
N LEU A 74 4.57 1.70 -8.62
CA LEU A 74 3.18 1.26 -8.81
C LEU A 74 2.32 1.48 -7.56
N TYR A 75 2.88 1.20 -6.38
CA TYR A 75 2.18 1.44 -5.11
C TYR A 75 1.91 2.92 -4.84
N THR A 76 2.69 3.86 -5.39
CA THR A 76 2.47 5.29 -5.17
C THR A 76 1.69 5.98 -6.29
N MET A 77 1.30 5.24 -7.33
CA MET A 77 0.54 5.80 -8.45
C MET A 77 -0.94 6.02 -8.08
N GLU A 78 -1.48 7.14 -8.54
CA GLU A 78 -2.90 7.48 -8.42
C GLU A 78 -3.53 7.52 -9.83
N TRP A 79 -4.59 6.76 -10.03
CA TRP A 79 -5.43 6.74 -11.23
C TRP A 79 -6.93 6.60 -10.92
N GLY A 80 -7.36 6.96 -9.72
CA GLY A 80 -8.75 6.94 -9.27
C GLY A 80 -9.07 5.81 -8.30
N GLU A 81 -10.35 5.43 -8.17
CA GLU A 81 -10.79 4.42 -7.20
C GLU A 81 -10.15 3.04 -7.41
N GLY A 82 -9.73 2.74 -8.65
CA GLY A 82 -9.00 1.52 -9.00
C GLY A 82 -7.50 1.55 -8.71
N SER A 83 -6.97 2.62 -8.10
CA SER A 83 -5.55 2.77 -7.77
C SER A 83 -5.04 1.56 -7.00
N PHE A 84 -3.89 1.04 -7.42
CA PHE A 84 -3.38 -0.22 -6.91
C PHE A 84 -3.21 -0.23 -5.39
N TYR A 85 -2.74 0.86 -4.80
CA TYR A 85 -2.59 0.98 -3.35
C TYR A 85 -3.92 0.90 -2.60
N ARG A 86 -5.01 1.44 -3.17
CA ARG A 86 -6.35 1.37 -2.58
C ARG A 86 -6.83 -0.08 -2.53
N VAL A 87 -6.68 -0.79 -3.65
CA VAL A 87 -7.08 -2.20 -3.77
C VAL A 87 -6.24 -3.08 -2.84
N LEU A 88 -4.91 -2.89 -2.82
CA LEU A 88 -4.01 -3.62 -1.93
C LEU A 88 -4.35 -3.37 -0.46
N ASN A 89 -4.48 -2.11 -0.06
CA ASN A 89 -4.78 -1.74 1.33
C ASN A 89 -6.15 -2.26 1.77
N GLY A 90 -7.13 -2.29 0.87
CA GLY A 90 -8.41 -2.96 1.08
C GLY A 90 -8.25 -4.47 1.32
N ALA A 91 -7.45 -5.14 0.49
CA ALA A 91 -7.17 -6.57 0.66
C ALA A 91 -6.46 -6.88 1.98
N LEU A 92 -5.49 -6.06 2.40
CA LEU A 92 -4.76 -6.22 3.66
C LEU A 92 -5.66 -6.09 4.90
N ARG A 93 -6.71 -5.25 4.82
CA ARG A 93 -7.72 -5.09 5.86
C ARG A 93 -8.74 -6.24 5.90
N ASN A 94 -8.85 -7.05 4.85
CA ASN A 94 -9.85 -8.12 4.76
C ASN A 94 -9.61 -9.21 5.81
N GLU A 95 -10.63 -9.55 6.60
CA GLU A 95 -10.57 -10.58 7.64
C GLU A 95 -10.26 -11.97 7.07
N ASP A 96 -10.70 -12.27 5.84
CA ASP A 96 -10.35 -13.49 5.14
C ASP A 96 -8.89 -13.45 4.67
N ARG A 97 -8.00 -14.02 5.49
CA ARG A 97 -6.57 -14.13 5.17
C ARG A 97 -6.28 -15.05 3.97
N LEU A 98 -7.20 -15.92 3.58
CA LEU A 98 -7.01 -16.76 2.39
C LEU A 98 -7.16 -15.92 1.11
N ALA A 99 -7.96 -14.85 1.14
CA ALA A 99 -8.10 -13.90 0.03
C ALA A 99 -6.80 -13.16 -0.31
N LEU A 100 -5.81 -13.16 0.60
CA LEU A 100 -4.50 -12.56 0.39
C LEU A 100 -3.51 -13.43 -0.39
N LYS A 101 -3.78 -14.73 -0.57
CA LYS A 101 -2.86 -15.62 -1.31
C LYS A 101 -2.43 -15.09 -2.68
N PRO A 102 -3.34 -14.51 -3.52
CA PRO A 102 -2.95 -13.94 -4.81
C PRO A 102 -1.98 -12.75 -4.72
N TRP A 103 -1.84 -12.14 -3.54
CA TRP A 103 -1.00 -10.97 -3.30
C TRP A 103 0.40 -11.34 -2.80
N PHE A 104 0.64 -12.59 -2.40
CA PHE A 104 1.88 -12.96 -1.71
C PHE A 104 3.13 -12.71 -2.55
N SER A 105 3.10 -13.00 -3.86
CA SER A 105 4.25 -12.72 -4.73
C SER A 105 4.54 -11.22 -4.84
N PHE A 106 3.51 -10.37 -4.93
CA PHE A 106 3.69 -8.92 -4.93
C PHE A 106 4.19 -8.42 -3.57
N LEU A 107 3.60 -8.88 -2.46
CA LEU A 107 4.02 -8.51 -1.10
C LEU A 107 5.48 -8.86 -0.86
N LYS A 108 5.95 -10.02 -1.35
CA LYS A 108 7.36 -10.40 -1.28
C LYS A 108 8.26 -9.42 -2.02
N LEU A 109 7.90 -9.05 -3.25
CA LEU A 109 8.67 -8.11 -4.06
C LEU A 109 8.70 -6.71 -3.40
N PHE A 110 7.54 -6.22 -2.96
CA PHE A 110 7.38 -4.92 -2.34
C PHE A 110 8.12 -4.84 -0.99
N ASP A 111 7.93 -5.81 -0.09
CA ASP A 111 8.63 -5.88 1.19
C ASP A 111 10.16 -5.91 1.02
N THR A 112 10.65 -6.67 0.03
CA THR A 112 12.08 -6.70 -0.28
C THR A 112 12.59 -5.34 -0.76
N ALA A 113 11.81 -4.62 -1.57
CA ALA A 113 12.15 -3.27 -2.02
C ALA A 113 12.21 -2.28 -0.83
N ILE A 114 11.18 -2.27 0.02
CA ILE A 114 11.08 -1.36 1.16
C ILE A 114 12.21 -1.61 2.18
N ASN A 115 12.60 -2.87 2.40
CA ASN A 115 13.69 -3.23 3.31
C ASN A 115 15.09 -2.73 2.84
N LYS A 116 15.24 -2.33 1.58
CA LYS A 116 16.49 -1.72 1.05
C LYS A 116 16.52 -0.20 1.19
N LEU A 117 15.37 0.43 1.42
CA LEU A 117 15.26 1.88 1.53
C LEU A 117 15.74 2.37 2.91
N PRO A 118 16.19 3.63 3.02
CA PRO A 118 16.71 4.16 4.27
C PRO A 118 15.62 4.26 5.34
N LEU A 119 15.96 3.86 6.57
CA LEU A 119 15.10 4.06 7.73
C LEU A 119 15.16 5.53 8.17
N VAL A 120 14.00 6.17 8.24
CA VAL A 120 13.87 7.59 8.60
C VAL A 120 13.05 7.73 9.89
N LYS A 121 13.64 8.35 10.92
CA LYS A 121 12.97 8.64 12.21
C LYS A 121 12.76 10.13 12.37
N ARG A 122 11.54 10.60 12.15
CA ARG A 122 11.14 12.02 12.27
C ARG A 122 9.62 12.13 12.38
N PRO A 123 9.08 13.25 12.86
CA PRO A 123 7.65 13.51 12.82
C PRO A 123 7.14 13.45 11.38
N LEU A 124 6.03 12.74 11.17
CA LEU A 124 5.39 12.58 9.88
C LEU A 124 3.91 12.92 10.02
N TRP A 125 3.32 13.37 8.93
CA TRP A 125 1.89 13.65 8.82
C TRP A 125 1.22 12.56 7.98
N ARG A 126 0.02 12.17 8.40
CA ARG A 126 -0.87 11.29 7.64
C ARG A 126 -2.25 11.93 7.57
N GLY A 127 -2.78 12.04 6.36
CA GLY A 127 -4.16 12.46 6.11
C GLY A 127 -5.11 11.30 6.21
N VAL A 128 -6.26 11.55 6.82
CA VAL A 128 -7.38 10.62 6.93
C VAL A 128 -8.63 11.45 6.77
N GLU A 129 -9.53 11.01 5.90
CA GLU A 129 -10.76 11.75 5.56
C GLU A 129 -11.80 11.75 6.68
N GLN A 130 -11.69 10.83 7.64
CA GLN A 130 -12.63 10.71 8.77
C GLN A 130 -11.96 11.11 10.08
N ASP A 131 -12.76 11.67 10.99
CA ASP A 131 -12.34 11.88 12.37
C ASP A 131 -12.26 10.53 13.09
N ILE A 132 -11.02 10.10 13.30
CA ILE A 132 -10.64 8.86 13.97
C ILE A 132 -10.17 9.11 15.41
N SER A 133 -10.22 10.35 15.91
CA SER A 133 -9.65 10.73 17.20
C SER A 133 -10.19 9.86 18.34
N VAL A 134 -11.46 9.48 18.26
CA VAL A 134 -12.16 8.59 19.20
C VAL A 134 -11.57 7.18 19.27
N CYS A 135 -10.87 6.73 18.22
CA CYS A 135 -10.23 5.42 18.16
C CYS A 135 -8.88 5.39 18.91
N PHE A 136 -8.31 6.54 19.25
CA PHE A 136 -7.00 6.63 19.89
C PHE A 136 -7.13 6.96 21.38
N LYS A 137 -6.82 5.98 22.22
CA LYS A 137 -6.64 6.19 23.66
C LYS A 137 -5.17 6.06 24.01
N LYS A 138 -4.67 6.94 24.89
CA LYS A 138 -3.28 6.87 25.35
C LYS A 138 -2.99 5.48 25.96
N GLY A 139 -1.90 4.86 25.52
CA GLY A 139 -1.52 3.51 25.96
C GLY A 139 -2.20 2.37 25.19
N LEU A 140 -3.06 2.66 24.22
CA LEU A 140 -3.63 1.65 23.33
C LEU A 140 -2.60 1.24 22.27
N GLU A 141 -2.35 -0.06 22.16
CA GLU A 141 -1.59 -0.64 21.06
C GLU A 141 -2.55 -0.94 19.89
N LEU A 142 -2.23 -0.42 18.70
CA LEU A 142 -3.04 -0.56 17.50
C LEU A 142 -2.19 -1.14 16.37
N THR A 143 -2.75 -2.10 15.65
CA THR A 143 -2.14 -2.66 14.43
C THR A 143 -2.84 -2.09 13.22
N TRP A 144 -2.06 -1.47 12.33
CA TRP A 144 -2.54 -0.97 11.06
C TRP A 144 -2.24 -2.03 10.01
N TRP A 145 -3.28 -2.73 9.56
CA TRP A 145 -3.12 -3.88 8.67
C TRP A 145 -2.68 -3.49 7.25
N SER A 146 -3.02 -2.28 6.79
CA SER A 146 -2.61 -1.73 5.50
C SER A 146 -1.20 -1.12 5.54
N VAL A 147 -0.62 -0.90 4.36
CA VAL A 147 0.59 -0.08 4.23
C VAL A 147 0.24 1.37 4.56
N ASN A 148 1.15 2.05 5.26
CA ASN A 148 0.91 3.39 5.79
C ASN A 148 1.74 4.44 5.06
N SER A 149 1.10 5.15 4.14
CA SER A 149 1.71 6.30 3.45
C SER A 149 1.63 7.56 4.32
N CYS A 150 2.75 8.27 4.40
CA CYS A 150 2.91 9.49 5.20
C CYS A 150 3.74 10.53 4.44
N SER A 151 3.67 11.80 4.83
CA SER A 151 4.45 12.89 4.26
C SER A 151 5.15 13.72 5.33
N LEU A 152 6.27 14.35 4.97
CA LEU A 152 6.90 15.41 5.77
C LEU A 152 6.22 16.76 5.57
N ASP A 153 5.53 16.94 4.44
CA ASP A 153 4.83 18.17 4.08
C ASP A 153 3.34 18.06 4.37
N VAL A 154 2.85 18.91 5.27
CA VAL A 154 1.44 19.00 5.62
C VAL A 154 0.57 19.43 4.43
N ASN A 155 1.12 20.17 3.46
CA ASN A 155 0.36 20.59 2.29
C ASN A 155 0.03 19.40 1.39
N VAL A 156 0.95 18.45 1.24
CA VAL A 156 0.68 17.18 0.55
C VAL A 156 -0.46 16.41 1.23
N ILE A 157 -0.58 16.52 2.55
CA ILE A 157 -1.62 15.82 3.30
C ILE A 157 -3.02 16.42 3.10
N LYS A 158 -3.13 17.71 2.79
CA LYS A 158 -4.43 18.36 2.61
C LYS A 158 -5.27 17.71 1.51
N ASP A 159 -4.63 17.26 0.43
CA ASP A 159 -5.29 16.57 -0.67
C ASP A 159 -5.97 15.24 -0.24
N PHE A 160 -5.49 14.65 0.87
CA PHE A 160 -6.01 13.42 1.46
C PHE A 160 -7.09 13.64 2.52
N LEU A 161 -7.44 14.89 2.88
CA LEU A 161 -8.41 15.18 3.94
C LEU A 161 -9.87 15.15 3.48
N GLY A 162 -10.14 14.98 2.18
CA GLY A 162 -11.50 15.07 1.63
C GLY A 162 -11.94 16.51 1.38
N ASP A 163 -13.05 16.65 0.65
CA ASP A 163 -13.73 17.93 0.48
C ASP A 163 -14.77 18.04 1.62
N ASN A 164 -14.63 19.06 2.49
CA ASN A 164 -15.61 19.36 3.53
C ASN A 164 -16.94 19.87 2.95
#